data_AF-A0A3P7AAA8-F1
#
_entry.id   AF-A0A3P7AAA8-F1
#
_cell.length_a   1.000
_cell.length_b   1.000
_cell.length_c   1.000
_cell.angle_alpha   90.00
_cell.angle_beta   90.00
_cell.angle_gamma   90.00
#
_symmetry.space_group_name_H-M   'P 1'
#
loop_
_entity.id
_entity.type
_entity.pdbx_description
1 polymer ?
#
loop_
_entity_poly.entity_id
_entity_poly.type
_entity_poly.pdbx_seq_one_letter_code
_entity_poly.pdbx_strand_id
1 'polypeptide(L)'
;MLAPKSYSFAEEREHVQKKTFTKWVNSHLVRVSCKIQDLYMDMRDGKMLLKLLEVLSGERLPKPTRGKMRIHCLENVDKGLQFLKDQHVHLENLGCHDIVDGNPRLTLGLIWTIILRFQIQDITFEDADNHETRSAKEALLLWCQMKTAGYPNVNVRNFTTSWRDGLAFNALIHKHRPDLIDYDNLQKSNAVYNLQNAFDTAEQQLGLSKFLDAEDVNVRDPDEKSIITYVVTYYHYFNKMKQETIQGKRIGKVINELMENEKMINRYETISSDLLEWIKQKIEILNDRTFHNSLHGVQEQLAEFNAYRTQEKPPKFEEKGELEVLLFTLQSAMRANNQRPFVPREGKLIGDINRAWDTLEKAEHERELALKEELIRQEKLEQLAARFNRKAEMRETWLTENQRLVSQDNFGSDLASVEAATKKHEAIETDIFAYEERVQAVVAVAGMSFAIN
;
A
#
# COMPACT_ATOMS: atom_id res chain seq x y z
N MET A 1 36.43 -3.46 68.46
CA MET A 1 36.07 -3.17 67.05
C MET A 1 36.92 -4.06 66.18
N LEU A 2 36.31 -5.04 65.51
CA LEU A 2 37.00 -5.89 64.53
C LEU A 2 37.27 -5.04 63.29
N ALA A 3 38.52 -4.96 62.85
CA ALA A 3 38.90 -4.30 61.61
C ALA A 3 38.20 -4.99 60.41
N PRO A 4 37.76 -4.24 59.38
CA PRO A 4 37.21 -4.84 58.18
C PRO A 4 38.29 -5.66 57.48
N LYS A 5 37.97 -6.90 57.12
CA LYS A 5 38.85 -7.76 56.31
C LYS A 5 39.10 -7.07 54.96
N SER A 6 40.34 -6.67 54.68
CA SER A 6 40.74 -6.24 53.33
C SER A 6 40.85 -7.49 52.46
N TYR A 7 39.93 -7.68 51.52
CA TYR A 7 39.99 -8.75 50.54
C TYR A 7 41.13 -8.49 49.54
N SER A 8 41.67 -9.55 48.94
CA SER A 8 42.56 -9.42 47.80
C SER A 8 41.76 -9.00 46.55
N PHE A 9 42.39 -8.30 45.60
CA PHE A 9 41.75 -7.88 44.34
C PHE A 9 41.09 -9.03 43.55
N ALA A 10 41.61 -10.25 43.68
CA ALA A 10 41.03 -11.43 43.05
C ALA A 10 39.72 -11.87 43.72
N GLU A 11 39.65 -11.80 45.05
CA GLU A 11 38.46 -12.13 45.82
C GLU A 11 37.34 -11.10 45.62
N GLU A 12 37.67 -9.82 45.49
CA GLU A 12 36.70 -8.76 45.15
C GLU A 12 36.06 -8.99 43.78
N ARG A 13 36.86 -9.35 42.76
CA ARG A 13 36.35 -9.68 41.43
C ARG A 13 35.47 -10.92 41.43
N GLU A 14 35.87 -11.96 42.17
CA GLU A 14 35.06 -13.17 42.33
C GLU A 14 33.71 -12.85 42.98
N HIS A 15 33.69 -11.97 43.98
CA HIS A 15 32.48 -11.54 44.66
C HIS A 15 31.52 -10.79 43.71
N VAL A 16 32.02 -9.81 42.95
CA VAL A 16 31.23 -9.06 41.96
C VAL A 16 30.70 -10.00 40.87
N GLN A 17 31.52 -10.94 40.39
CA GLN A 17 31.10 -11.92 39.39
C GLN A 17 30.01 -12.85 39.93
N LYS A 18 30.15 -13.35 41.16
CA LYS A 18 29.10 -14.15 41.83
C LYS A 18 27.79 -13.38 41.89
N LYS A 19 27.82 -12.13 42.33
CA LYS A 19 26.64 -11.26 42.45
C LYS A 19 25.97 -11.04 41.11
N THR A 20 26.74 -10.67 40.09
CA THR A 20 26.27 -10.45 38.71
C THR A 20 25.63 -11.70 38.13
N PHE A 21 26.32 -12.85 38.21
CA PHE A 21 25.82 -14.12 37.70
C PHE A 21 24.58 -14.61 38.46
N THR A 22 24.51 -14.39 39.76
CA THR A 22 23.30 -14.70 40.55
C THR A 22 22.10 -13.89 40.06
N LYS A 23 22.28 -12.57 39.84
CA LYS A 23 21.22 -11.70 39.30
C LYS A 23 20.83 -12.11 37.87
N TRP A 24 21.81 -12.44 37.02
CA TRP A 24 21.55 -12.94 35.67
C TRP A 24 20.76 -14.25 35.66
N VAL A 25 21.16 -15.26 36.45
CA VAL A 25 20.42 -16.53 36.58
C VAL A 25 18.97 -16.27 37.03
N ASN A 26 18.80 -15.40 38.03
CA ASN A 26 17.48 -15.05 38.54
C ASN A 26 16.59 -14.33 37.51
N SER A 27 17.18 -13.54 36.61
CA SER A 27 16.43 -12.88 35.52
C SER A 27 15.79 -13.87 34.53
N HIS A 28 16.34 -15.09 34.44
CA HIS A 28 15.78 -16.17 33.64
C HIS A 28 14.87 -17.08 34.48
N LEU A 29 15.29 -17.47 35.68
CA LEU A 29 14.53 -18.37 36.55
C LEU A 29 13.19 -17.78 37.03
N VAL A 30 13.07 -16.45 37.11
CA VAL A 30 11.80 -15.79 37.45
C VAL A 30 10.67 -16.17 36.48
N ARG A 31 10.99 -16.46 35.22
CA ARG A 31 10.03 -16.91 34.18
C ARG A 31 9.37 -18.25 34.52
N VAL A 32 10.02 -19.06 35.34
CA VAL A 32 9.51 -20.35 35.86
C VAL A 32 9.28 -20.31 37.37
N SER A 33 9.06 -19.10 37.92
CA SER A 33 8.79 -18.86 39.35
C SER A 33 9.85 -19.45 40.29
N CYS A 34 11.12 -19.46 39.87
CA CYS A 34 12.24 -19.94 40.65
C CYS A 34 13.24 -18.81 40.92
N LYS A 35 13.99 -18.92 42.01
CA LYS A 35 15.02 -17.96 42.38
C LYS A 35 16.11 -18.65 43.20
N ILE A 36 17.35 -18.24 43.01
CA ILE A 36 18.50 -18.62 43.82
C ILE A 36 18.93 -17.45 44.72
N GLN A 37 19.41 -17.77 45.91
CA GLN A 37 19.98 -16.83 46.88
C GLN A 37 21.50 -16.89 46.85
N ASP A 38 22.08 -18.10 46.89
CA ASP A 38 23.52 -18.31 46.81
C ASP A 38 23.86 -19.25 45.66
N LEU A 39 24.51 -18.71 44.63
CA LEU A 39 24.92 -19.44 43.45
C LEU A 39 25.75 -20.70 43.74
N TYR A 40 26.58 -20.71 44.78
CA TYR A 40 27.45 -21.85 45.08
C TYR A 40 26.72 -22.95 45.83
N MET A 41 25.59 -22.65 46.48
CA MET A 41 24.81 -23.62 47.24
C MET A 41 23.60 -24.11 46.44
N ASP A 42 22.88 -23.21 45.80
CA ASP A 42 21.60 -23.51 45.15
C ASP A 42 21.77 -24.23 43.80
N MET A 43 22.98 -24.22 43.24
CA MET A 43 23.31 -24.95 42.02
C MET A 43 23.75 -26.40 42.27
N ARG A 44 24.06 -26.76 43.53
CA ARG A 44 24.68 -28.05 43.89
C ARG A 44 23.78 -29.25 43.64
N ASP A 45 22.46 -29.08 43.71
CA ASP A 45 21.50 -30.17 43.52
C ASP A 45 21.15 -30.44 42.04
N GLY A 46 21.68 -29.61 41.13
CA GLY A 46 21.49 -29.67 39.69
C GLY A 46 20.11 -29.25 39.19
N LYS A 47 19.11 -29.03 40.06
CA LYS A 47 17.74 -28.74 39.61
C LYS A 47 17.61 -27.33 39.04
N MET A 48 18.23 -26.34 39.67
CA MET A 48 18.24 -24.96 39.16
C MET A 48 19.05 -24.84 37.88
N LEU A 49 20.13 -25.60 37.74
CA LEU A 49 20.91 -25.70 36.51
C LEU A 49 20.06 -26.22 35.35
N LEU A 50 19.36 -27.34 35.54
CA LEU A 50 18.49 -27.91 34.50
C LEU A 50 17.39 -26.94 34.10
N LYS A 51 16.70 -26.31 35.06
CA LYS A 51 15.65 -25.31 34.77
C LYS A 51 16.18 -24.11 34.01
N LEU A 52 17.38 -23.63 34.38
CA LEU A 52 18.02 -22.52 33.67
C LEU A 52 18.30 -22.90 32.21
N LEU A 53 18.86 -24.09 31.98
CA LEU A 53 19.14 -24.59 30.62
C LEU A 53 17.87 -24.74 29.80
N GLU A 54 16.79 -25.28 30.38
CA GLU A 54 15.47 -25.37 29.72
C GLU A 54 14.93 -23.99 29.31
N VAL A 55 15.07 -22.98 30.18
CA VAL A 55 14.60 -21.61 29.88
C VAL A 55 15.42 -20.95 28.78
N LEU A 56 16.74 -21.20 28.75
CA LEU A 56 17.65 -20.59 27.78
C LEU A 56 17.55 -21.25 26.39
N SER A 57 17.45 -22.57 26.33
CA SER A 57 17.34 -23.29 25.06
C SER A 57 15.91 -23.32 24.51
N GLY A 58 14.89 -23.21 25.37
CA GLY A 58 13.50 -23.48 25.00
C GLY A 58 13.18 -24.97 24.81
N GLU A 59 14.15 -25.85 25.05
CA GLU A 59 14.01 -27.30 24.92
C GLU A 59 13.65 -27.94 26.27
N ARG A 60 12.96 -29.10 26.22
CA ARG A 60 12.64 -29.88 27.42
C ARG A 60 13.80 -30.78 27.78
N LEU A 61 14.39 -30.58 28.96
CA LEU A 61 15.47 -31.43 29.46
C LEU A 61 14.90 -32.64 30.23
N PRO A 62 15.72 -33.70 30.43
CA PRO A 62 15.32 -34.83 31.26
C PRO A 62 14.91 -34.40 32.67
N LYS A 63 13.84 -35.01 33.19
CA LYS A 63 13.34 -34.68 34.53
C LYS A 63 14.44 -34.90 35.58
N PRO A 64 14.59 -33.99 36.55
CA PRO A 64 15.57 -34.15 37.62
C PRO A 64 15.23 -35.39 38.45
N THR A 65 16.25 -36.17 38.76
CA THR A 65 16.20 -37.28 39.70
C THR A 65 15.75 -36.76 41.06
N ARG A 66 14.74 -37.44 41.62
CA ARG A 66 14.19 -37.12 42.93
C ARG A 66 15.08 -37.70 44.02
N GLY A 67 15.36 -36.89 45.04
CA GLY A 67 16.15 -37.29 46.19
C GLY A 67 17.11 -36.19 46.64
N LYS A 68 17.70 -36.37 47.82
CA LYS A 68 18.64 -35.42 48.44
C LYS A 68 20.05 -35.98 48.63
N MET A 69 20.24 -37.29 48.45
CA MET A 69 21.57 -37.92 48.53
C MET A 69 22.50 -37.39 47.42
N ARG A 70 23.81 -37.32 47.70
CA ARG A 70 24.83 -36.79 46.79
C ARG A 70 24.79 -37.44 45.40
N ILE A 71 24.48 -38.73 45.30
CA ILE A 71 24.35 -39.44 44.02
C ILE A 71 23.27 -38.85 43.12
N HIS A 72 22.12 -38.44 43.66
CA HIS A 72 21.05 -37.80 42.88
C HIS A 72 21.48 -36.40 42.40
N CYS A 73 22.22 -35.65 43.22
CA CYS A 73 22.75 -34.35 42.84
C CYS A 73 23.77 -34.48 41.70
N LEU A 74 24.68 -35.46 41.78
CA LEU A 74 25.65 -35.76 40.73
C LEU A 74 24.95 -36.09 39.41
N GLU A 75 23.93 -36.94 39.44
CA GLU A 75 23.17 -37.32 38.25
C GLU A 75 22.44 -36.11 37.63
N ASN A 76 21.85 -35.24 38.45
CA ASN A 76 21.17 -34.03 37.97
C ASN A 76 22.11 -33.02 37.34
N VAL A 77 23.27 -32.79 37.95
CA VAL A 77 24.31 -31.93 37.37
C VAL A 77 24.84 -32.54 36.08
N ASP A 78 25.10 -33.86 36.07
CA ASP A 78 25.61 -34.56 34.89
C ASP A 78 24.66 -34.45 33.69
N LYS A 79 23.35 -34.58 33.90
CA LYS A 79 22.34 -34.32 32.85
C LYS A 79 22.49 -32.92 32.22
N GLY A 80 22.73 -31.90 33.04
CA GLY A 80 22.95 -30.53 32.55
C GLY A 80 24.27 -30.36 31.80
N LEU A 81 25.35 -30.99 32.27
CA LEU A 81 26.65 -30.97 31.60
C LEU A 81 26.64 -31.75 30.28
N GLN A 82 25.94 -32.87 30.22
CA GLN A 82 25.72 -33.64 28.99
C GLN A 82 24.98 -32.80 27.95
N PHE A 83 23.87 -32.14 28.35
CA PHE A 83 23.15 -31.23 27.46
C PHE A 83 24.06 -30.12 26.90
N LEU A 84 24.94 -29.53 27.72
CA LEU A 84 25.91 -28.54 27.24
C LEU A 84 26.90 -29.12 26.23
N LYS A 85 27.39 -30.35 26.45
CA LYS A 85 28.25 -31.05 25.49
C LYS A 85 27.53 -31.31 24.16
N ASP A 86 26.25 -31.68 24.22
CA ASP A 86 25.41 -31.87 23.02
C ASP A 86 25.22 -30.55 22.26
N GLN A 87 25.18 -29.42 22.97
CA GLN A 87 25.18 -28.07 22.38
C GLN A 87 26.57 -27.58 21.93
N HIS A 88 27.53 -28.51 21.77
CA HIS A 88 28.92 -28.28 21.35
C HIS A 88 29.73 -27.36 22.27
N VAL A 89 29.43 -27.37 23.57
CA VAL A 89 30.21 -26.62 24.56
C VAL A 89 31.39 -27.44 25.05
N HIS A 90 32.60 -26.86 24.97
CA HIS A 90 33.82 -27.48 25.51
C HIS A 90 33.92 -27.26 27.02
N LEU A 91 33.80 -28.35 27.79
CA LEU A 91 33.89 -28.37 29.25
C LEU A 91 35.16 -29.09 29.72
N GLU A 92 36.33 -28.60 29.30
CA GLU A 92 37.61 -29.16 29.71
C GLU A 92 37.86 -28.87 31.19
N ASN A 93 38.18 -29.91 31.98
CA ASN A 93 38.47 -29.82 33.42
C ASN A 93 37.28 -29.47 34.33
N LEU A 94 36.02 -29.70 33.91
CA LEU A 94 34.84 -29.57 34.76
C LEU A 94 34.09 -30.90 34.91
N GLY A 95 34.02 -31.42 36.13
CA GLY A 95 33.20 -32.58 36.49
C GLY A 95 31.91 -32.19 37.21
N CYS A 96 30.92 -33.10 37.20
CA CYS A 96 29.68 -32.90 37.96
C CYS A 96 29.92 -32.80 39.48
N HIS A 97 30.95 -33.49 39.99
CA HIS A 97 31.34 -33.45 41.41
C HIS A 97 31.81 -32.05 41.86
N ASP A 98 32.48 -31.29 41.00
CA ASP A 98 32.96 -29.94 41.32
C ASP A 98 31.83 -28.97 41.66
N ILE A 99 30.72 -29.08 40.91
CA ILE A 99 29.51 -28.29 41.13
C ILE A 99 28.76 -28.78 42.35
N VAL A 100 28.61 -30.11 42.52
CA VAL A 100 27.94 -30.70 43.69
C VAL A 100 28.69 -30.42 44.99
N ASP A 101 30.01 -30.29 44.95
CA ASP A 101 30.83 -29.97 46.12
C ASP A 101 30.91 -28.45 46.36
N GLY A 102 30.41 -27.63 45.43
CA GLY A 102 30.26 -26.18 45.58
C GLY A 102 31.55 -25.40 45.34
N ASN A 103 32.42 -25.87 44.44
CA ASN A 103 33.66 -25.17 44.09
C ASN A 103 33.34 -23.78 43.47
N PRO A 104 33.71 -22.66 44.11
CA PRO A 104 33.34 -21.31 43.64
C PRO A 104 33.80 -21.02 42.22
N ARG A 105 35.09 -21.28 41.93
CA ARG A 105 35.73 -20.96 40.65
C ARG A 105 35.13 -21.77 39.50
N LEU A 106 34.88 -23.06 39.72
CA LEU A 106 34.31 -23.94 38.70
C LEU A 106 32.81 -23.69 38.49
N THR A 107 32.07 -23.32 39.54
CA THR A 107 30.66 -22.90 39.41
C THR A 107 30.52 -21.61 38.62
N LEU A 108 31.34 -20.59 38.89
CA LEU A 108 31.37 -19.36 38.08
C LEU A 108 31.82 -19.66 36.65
N GLY A 109 32.81 -20.53 36.46
CA GLY A 109 33.25 -21.00 35.15
C GLY A 109 32.13 -21.60 34.33
N LEU A 110 31.34 -22.50 34.93
CA LEU A 110 30.18 -23.11 34.30
C LEU A 110 29.13 -22.07 33.88
N ILE A 111 28.73 -21.17 34.78
CA ILE A 111 27.74 -20.13 34.46
C ILE A 111 28.24 -19.22 33.36
N TRP A 112 29.51 -18.83 33.39
CA TRP A 112 30.12 -18.04 32.31
C TRP A 112 30.03 -18.77 30.96
N THR A 113 30.34 -20.06 30.93
CA THR A 113 30.24 -20.86 29.71
C THR A 113 28.81 -20.92 29.18
N ILE A 114 27.81 -21.01 30.07
CA ILE A 114 26.40 -20.96 29.70
C ILE A 114 26.03 -19.59 29.11
N ILE A 115 26.44 -18.49 29.76
CA ILE A 115 26.23 -17.12 29.25
C ILE A 115 26.87 -16.97 27.86
N LEU A 116 28.13 -17.42 27.71
CA LEU A 116 28.86 -17.35 26.46
C LEU A 116 28.11 -18.08 25.35
N ARG A 117 27.68 -19.32 25.58
CA ARG A 117 26.99 -20.14 24.58
C ARG A 117 25.62 -19.56 24.18
N PHE A 118 24.78 -19.22 25.16
CA PHE A 118 23.36 -18.91 24.92
C PHE A 118 23.05 -17.42 24.79
N GLN A 119 23.97 -16.53 25.14
CA GLN A 119 23.75 -15.08 25.03
C GLN A 119 24.76 -14.41 24.11
N ILE A 120 26.00 -14.89 24.03
CA ILE A 120 27.04 -14.17 23.31
C ILE A 120 27.32 -14.81 21.96
N GLN A 121 27.43 -16.13 21.87
CA GLN A 121 27.94 -16.83 20.68
C GLN A 121 27.11 -16.60 19.41
N ASP A 122 25.80 -16.37 19.54
CA ASP A 122 24.90 -16.09 18.41
C ASP A 122 24.91 -14.61 17.96
N ILE A 123 25.74 -13.78 18.59
CA ILE A 123 25.94 -12.38 18.17
C ILE A 123 26.74 -12.36 16.87
N THR A 124 26.02 -12.21 15.78
CA THR A 124 26.58 -11.88 14.48
C THR A 124 26.45 -10.37 14.26
N PHE A 125 27.55 -9.74 13.86
CA PHE A 125 27.54 -8.35 13.45
C PHE A 125 28.27 -8.25 12.12
N GLU A 126 27.51 -8.01 11.05
CA GLU A 126 28.04 -7.82 9.71
C GLU A 126 28.63 -6.41 9.60
N ASP A 127 29.95 -6.35 9.44
CA ASP A 127 30.65 -5.13 9.05
C ASP A 127 30.46 -4.97 7.53
N ALA A 128 30.05 -3.78 7.06
CA ALA A 128 29.75 -3.56 5.65
C ALA A 128 30.97 -3.76 4.73
N ASP A 129 32.18 -3.66 5.30
CA ASP A 129 33.44 -3.66 4.56
C ASP A 129 34.36 -4.85 4.88
N ASN A 130 33.99 -5.77 5.80
CA ASN A 130 34.91 -6.81 6.26
C ASN A 130 34.21 -8.16 6.54
N HIS A 131 34.47 -9.16 5.71
CA HIS A 131 33.84 -10.50 5.75
C HIS A 131 34.55 -11.50 6.67
N GLU A 132 35.46 -11.07 7.56
CA GLU A 132 36.12 -11.97 8.51
C GLU A 132 35.14 -12.49 9.58
N THR A 133 35.23 -13.78 9.89
CA THR A 133 34.51 -14.42 11.00
C THR A 133 35.15 -13.98 12.31
N ARG A 134 34.65 -12.86 12.88
CA ARG A 134 35.09 -12.34 14.18
C ARG A 134 34.53 -13.18 15.32
N SER A 135 35.26 -13.25 16.43
CA SER A 135 34.72 -13.85 17.66
C SER A 135 33.47 -13.10 18.11
N ALA A 136 32.48 -13.80 18.68
CA ALA A 136 31.26 -13.16 19.15
C ALA A 136 31.50 -12.04 20.19
N LYS A 137 32.58 -12.14 20.98
CA LYS A 137 33.03 -11.08 21.89
C LYS A 137 33.51 -9.84 21.12
N GLU A 138 34.24 -10.03 20.03
CA GLU A 138 34.72 -8.94 19.17
C GLU A 138 33.58 -8.29 18.42
N ALA A 139 32.60 -9.07 17.95
CA ALA A 139 31.38 -8.56 17.34
C ALA A 139 30.59 -7.66 18.32
N LEU A 140 30.46 -8.08 19.59
CA LEU A 140 29.84 -7.25 20.63
C LEU A 140 30.65 -5.97 20.91
N LEU A 141 31.98 -6.06 20.94
CA LEU A 141 32.86 -4.90 21.17
C LEU A 141 32.71 -3.88 20.04
N LEU A 142 32.73 -4.34 18.79
CA LEU A 142 32.53 -3.51 17.61
C LEU A 142 31.15 -2.86 17.62
N TRP A 143 30.10 -3.61 17.95
CA TRP A 143 28.77 -3.05 18.10
C TRP A 143 28.77 -1.89 19.10
N CYS A 144 29.41 -2.06 20.27
CA CYS A 144 29.51 -1.00 21.26
C CYS A 144 30.25 0.22 20.70
N GLN A 145 31.38 0.02 20.01
CA GLN A 145 32.17 1.08 19.39
C GLN A 145 31.36 1.85 18.35
N MET A 146 30.68 1.17 17.43
CA MET A 146 29.87 1.81 16.39
C MET A 146 28.68 2.58 16.97
N LYS A 147 28.05 2.06 18.03
CA LYS A 147 26.91 2.74 18.67
C LYS A 147 27.32 3.93 19.51
N THR A 148 28.52 3.90 20.09
CA THR A 148 29.08 4.99 20.89
C THR A 148 30.00 5.94 20.11
N ALA A 149 30.23 5.68 18.82
CA ALA A 149 31.00 6.55 17.95
C ALA A 149 30.37 7.95 17.88
N GLY A 150 31.19 8.98 18.09
CA GLY A 150 30.78 10.39 18.10
C GLY A 150 30.34 10.95 19.46
N TYR A 151 30.23 10.12 20.50
CA TYR A 151 29.93 10.62 21.84
C TYR A 151 31.20 11.18 22.52
N PRO A 152 31.12 12.38 23.12
CA PRO A 152 32.28 12.96 23.80
C PRO A 152 32.68 12.12 25.00
N ASN A 153 33.99 12.00 25.22
CA ASN A 153 34.61 11.27 26.33
C ASN A 153 34.35 9.75 26.37
N VAL A 154 33.76 9.16 25.33
CA VAL A 154 33.54 7.71 25.22
C VAL A 154 34.47 7.10 24.18
N ASN A 155 35.26 6.12 24.61
CA ASN A 155 36.11 5.33 23.73
C ASN A 155 36.16 3.88 24.22
N VAL A 156 35.29 3.03 23.65
CA VAL A 156 35.15 1.64 24.08
C VAL A 156 36.25 0.79 23.47
N ARG A 157 37.21 0.34 24.28
CA ARG A 157 38.34 -0.51 23.82
C ARG A 157 38.36 -1.89 24.45
N ASN A 158 37.62 -2.08 25.54
CA ASN A 158 37.56 -3.31 26.31
C ASN A 158 36.23 -3.39 27.09
N PHE A 159 35.98 -4.50 27.76
CA PHE A 159 34.85 -4.68 28.67
C PHE A 159 35.25 -4.52 30.14
N THR A 160 36.23 -3.67 30.46
CA THR A 160 36.63 -3.36 31.84
C THR A 160 36.65 -1.85 32.06
N THR A 161 37.82 -1.24 31.90
CA THR A 161 38.09 0.17 32.19
C THR A 161 37.33 1.15 31.31
N SER A 162 36.95 0.76 30.08
CA SER A 162 36.20 1.62 29.16
C SER A 162 34.77 1.92 29.62
N TRP A 163 34.25 1.16 30.59
CA TRP A 163 32.87 1.26 31.09
C TRP A 163 32.79 1.86 32.50
N ARG A 164 33.95 2.08 33.13
CA ARG A 164 34.09 2.45 34.55
C ARG A 164 33.42 3.77 34.89
N ASP A 165 33.45 4.75 33.98
CA ASP A 165 32.89 6.08 34.20
C ASP A 165 31.38 6.18 33.89
N GLY A 166 30.77 5.08 33.46
CA GLY A 166 29.34 4.98 33.14
C GLY A 166 28.91 5.66 31.84
N LEU A 167 29.77 6.46 31.20
CA LEU A 167 29.39 7.22 30.00
C LEU A 167 29.05 6.30 28.82
N ALA A 168 29.79 5.20 28.65
CA ALA A 168 29.52 4.22 27.59
C ALA A 168 28.11 3.59 27.70
N PHE A 169 27.63 3.29 28.92
CA PHE A 169 26.26 2.77 29.12
C PHE A 169 25.21 3.81 28.75
N ASN A 170 25.37 5.05 29.20
CA ASN A 170 24.46 6.15 28.85
C ASN A 170 24.45 6.42 27.34
N ALA A 171 25.60 6.40 26.68
CA ALA A 171 25.73 6.59 25.24
C ALA A 171 25.00 5.49 24.46
N LEU A 172 25.08 4.23 24.90
CA LEU A 172 24.35 3.12 24.28
C LEU A 172 22.83 3.31 24.36
N ILE A 173 22.32 3.73 25.52
CA ILE A 173 20.89 4.01 25.71
C ILE A 173 20.50 5.20 24.84
N HIS A 174 21.19 6.34 24.95
CA HIS A 174 20.91 7.56 24.20
C HIS A 174 20.94 7.33 22.68
N LYS A 175 21.87 6.51 22.17
CA LYS A 175 21.95 6.22 20.72
C LYS A 175 20.69 5.57 20.18
N HIS A 176 20.02 4.73 20.97
CA HIS A 176 18.82 4.01 20.55
C HIS A 176 17.53 4.70 21.00
N ARG A 177 17.58 5.42 22.13
CA ARG A 177 16.49 6.14 22.78
C ARG A 177 17.00 7.47 23.33
N PRO A 178 17.18 8.49 22.47
CA PRO A 178 17.68 9.80 22.89
C PRO A 178 16.77 10.47 23.93
N ASP A 179 15.49 10.14 23.90
CA ASP A 179 14.46 10.65 24.79
C ASP A 179 14.64 10.25 26.27
N LEU A 180 15.46 9.23 26.55
CA LEU A 180 15.61 8.68 27.91
C LEU A 180 16.83 9.21 28.67
N ILE A 181 17.81 9.81 27.99
CA ILE A 181 19.09 10.20 28.59
C ILE A 181 19.44 11.61 28.14
N ASP A 182 19.62 12.52 29.08
CA ASP A 182 20.22 13.82 28.79
C ASP A 182 21.75 13.71 28.84
N TYR A 183 22.34 13.33 27.70
CA TYR A 183 23.76 13.00 27.65
C TYR A 183 24.68 14.21 27.83
N ASP A 184 24.26 15.39 27.35
CA ASP A 184 25.08 16.60 27.34
C ASP A 184 25.41 17.10 28.76
N ASN A 185 24.56 16.76 29.73
CA ASN A 185 24.75 17.09 31.14
C ASN A 185 25.59 16.07 31.92
N LEU A 186 26.04 14.98 31.29
CA LEU A 186 26.87 13.96 31.94
C LEU A 186 28.35 14.33 31.94
N GLN A 187 29.01 14.14 33.08
CA GLN A 187 30.43 14.43 33.25
C GLN A 187 31.20 13.18 33.70
N LYS A 188 32.39 13.00 33.14
CA LYS A 188 33.27 11.86 33.45
C LYS A 188 33.67 11.79 34.93
N SER A 189 33.77 12.93 35.60
CA SER A 189 34.07 13.03 37.04
C SER A 189 32.99 12.37 37.91
N ASN A 190 31.75 12.30 37.43
CA ASN A 190 30.60 11.80 38.20
C ASN A 190 30.25 10.34 37.85
N ALA A 191 31.25 9.47 37.88
CA ALA A 191 31.14 8.08 37.42
C ALA A 191 30.01 7.28 38.09
N VAL A 192 29.88 7.38 39.42
CA VAL A 192 28.86 6.63 40.18
C VAL A 192 27.45 7.05 39.77
N TYR A 193 27.21 8.35 39.63
CA TYR A 193 25.94 8.87 39.14
C TYR A 193 25.65 8.40 37.72
N ASN A 194 26.62 8.49 36.80
CA ASN A 194 26.44 8.07 35.42
C ASN A 194 26.05 6.58 35.33
N LEU A 195 26.73 5.71 36.08
CA LEU A 195 26.42 4.30 36.16
C LEU A 195 25.00 4.07 36.71
N GLN A 196 24.67 4.71 37.82
CA GLN A 196 23.36 4.60 38.45
C GLN A 196 22.25 5.08 37.50
N ASN A 197 22.44 6.22 36.83
CA ASN A 197 21.52 6.78 35.85
C ASN A 197 21.23 5.78 34.72
N ALA A 198 22.27 5.19 34.14
CA ALA A 198 22.09 4.21 33.08
C ALA A 198 21.36 2.95 33.57
N PHE A 199 21.72 2.44 34.73
CA PHE A 199 21.15 1.20 35.28
C PHE A 199 19.69 1.40 35.70
N ASP A 200 19.37 2.54 36.33
CA ASP A 200 18.00 2.93 36.70
C ASP A 200 17.12 3.12 35.46
N THR A 201 17.63 3.84 34.46
CA THR A 201 16.92 4.06 33.19
C THR A 201 16.65 2.74 32.50
N ALA A 202 17.65 1.85 32.43
CA ALA A 202 17.50 0.54 31.79
C ALA A 202 16.46 -0.35 32.51
N GLU A 203 16.41 -0.34 33.83
CA GLU A 203 15.42 -1.12 34.57
C GLU A 203 14.01 -0.56 34.46
N GLN A 204 13.86 0.75 34.68
CA GLN A 204 12.55 1.40 34.76
C GLN A 204 11.91 1.60 33.38
N GLN A 205 12.70 1.95 32.37
CA GLN A 205 12.19 2.33 31.05
C GLN A 205 12.36 1.22 30.01
N LEU A 206 13.37 0.35 30.15
CA LEU A 206 13.64 -0.73 29.19
C LEU A 206 13.31 -2.12 29.75
N GLY A 207 13.05 -2.25 31.06
CA GLY A 207 12.78 -3.54 31.72
C GLY A 207 14.01 -4.44 31.85
N LEU A 208 15.22 -3.89 31.72
CA LEU A 208 16.48 -4.63 31.88
C LEU A 208 16.88 -4.68 33.35
N SER A 209 16.85 -5.88 33.94
CA SER A 209 17.24 -6.08 35.35
C SER A 209 18.67 -5.61 35.62
N LYS A 210 18.89 -4.89 36.73
CA LYS A 210 20.21 -4.37 37.11
C LYS A 210 21.13 -5.47 37.61
N PHE A 211 22.05 -5.95 36.78
CA PHE A 211 23.01 -6.97 37.19
C PHE A 211 24.21 -6.41 37.94
N LEU A 212 24.57 -5.17 37.66
CA LEU A 212 25.72 -4.49 38.23
C LEU A 212 25.26 -3.38 39.16
N ASP A 213 26.03 -3.14 40.21
CA ASP A 213 25.87 -1.97 41.06
C ASP A 213 26.98 -0.96 40.73
N ALA A 214 26.71 0.34 40.86
CA ALA A 214 27.63 1.39 40.41
C ALA A 214 29.00 1.32 41.13
N GLU A 215 29.00 0.93 42.40
CA GLU A 215 30.21 0.74 43.21
C GLU A 215 31.09 -0.42 42.72
N ASP A 216 30.48 -1.50 42.21
CA ASP A 216 31.18 -2.69 41.71
C ASP A 216 31.86 -2.42 40.35
N VAL A 217 31.39 -1.40 39.62
CA VAL A 217 31.92 -1.00 38.31
C VAL A 217 32.90 0.16 38.42
N ASN A 218 32.69 1.12 39.33
CA ASN A 218 33.61 2.25 39.53
C ASN A 218 34.84 1.87 40.39
N VAL A 219 35.52 0.79 40.01
CA VAL A 219 36.76 0.31 40.62
C VAL A 219 37.93 0.42 39.65
N ARG A 220 39.16 0.23 40.13
CA ARG A 220 40.37 0.33 39.29
C ARG A 220 40.34 -0.64 38.11
N ASP A 221 39.89 -1.87 38.34
CA ASP A 221 39.90 -2.93 37.35
C ASP A 221 38.60 -3.78 37.43
N PRO A 222 37.51 -3.34 36.78
CA PRO A 222 36.21 -4.02 36.83
C PRO A 222 36.29 -5.45 36.27
N ASP A 223 35.40 -6.33 36.71
CA ASP A 223 35.34 -7.71 36.19
C ASP A 223 34.79 -7.75 34.76
N GLU A 224 35.60 -8.23 33.81
CA GLU A 224 35.26 -8.23 32.39
C GLU A 224 33.99 -9.04 32.08
N LYS A 225 33.88 -10.23 32.67
CA LYS A 225 32.75 -11.13 32.43
C LYS A 225 31.45 -10.53 32.92
N SER A 226 31.48 -9.82 34.05
CA SER A 226 30.32 -9.13 34.62
C SER A 226 29.84 -7.99 33.71
N ILE A 227 30.77 -7.17 33.18
CA ILE A 227 30.42 -6.11 32.21
C ILE A 227 29.83 -6.71 30.94
N ILE A 228 30.47 -7.73 30.34
CA ILE A 228 29.97 -8.39 29.12
C ILE A 228 28.56 -8.94 29.36
N THR A 229 28.34 -9.62 30.48
CA THR A 229 27.05 -10.22 30.83
C THR A 229 25.94 -9.19 30.92
N TYR A 230 26.25 -7.97 31.33
CA TYR A 230 25.25 -6.90 31.35
C TYR A 230 25.09 -6.24 29.98
N VAL A 231 26.18 -5.88 29.30
CA VAL A 231 26.16 -5.25 27.97
C VAL A 231 25.43 -6.11 26.93
N VAL A 232 25.57 -7.44 27.00
CA VAL A 232 24.87 -8.37 26.09
C VAL A 232 23.34 -8.23 26.17
N THR A 233 22.80 -7.85 27.33
CA THR A 233 21.35 -7.65 27.47
C THR A 233 20.87 -6.42 26.72
N TYR A 234 21.65 -5.33 26.71
CA TYR A 234 21.37 -4.15 25.90
C TYR A 234 21.42 -4.48 24.41
N TYR A 235 22.42 -5.27 23.99
CA TYR A 235 22.51 -5.72 22.60
C TYR A 235 21.24 -6.45 22.17
N HIS A 236 20.84 -7.49 22.91
CA HIS A 236 19.65 -8.27 22.56
C HIS A 236 18.37 -7.44 22.56
N TYR A 237 18.21 -6.57 23.55
CA TYR A 237 17.05 -5.68 23.64
C TYR A 237 16.95 -4.75 22.42
N PHE A 238 18.02 -3.99 22.13
CA PHE A 238 18.00 -3.04 21.02
C PHE A 238 18.00 -3.72 19.65
N ASN A 239 18.60 -4.90 19.53
CA ASN A 239 18.53 -5.68 18.30
C ASN A 239 17.10 -6.18 18.04
N LYS A 240 16.43 -6.71 19.08
CA LYS A 240 15.01 -7.10 19.01
C LYS A 240 14.12 -5.91 18.63
N MET A 241 14.29 -4.77 19.30
CA MET A 241 13.53 -3.54 18.99
C MET A 241 13.73 -3.08 17.54
N LYS A 242 14.97 -3.16 17.01
CA LYS A 242 15.27 -2.86 15.61
C LYS A 242 14.57 -3.84 14.66
N GLN A 243 14.60 -5.15 14.97
CA GLN A 243 13.95 -6.17 14.15
C GLN A 243 12.43 -5.96 14.10
N GLU A 244 11.79 -5.69 15.23
CA GLU A 244 10.35 -5.38 15.31
C GLU A 244 10.00 -4.14 14.50
N THR A 245 10.82 -3.09 14.56
CA THR A 245 10.64 -1.88 13.74
C THR A 245 10.75 -2.17 12.24
N ILE A 246 11.72 -2.99 11.82
CA ILE A 246 11.89 -3.37 10.40
C ILE A 246 10.71 -4.21 9.92
N GLN A 247 10.26 -5.18 10.73
CA GLN A 247 9.08 -5.99 10.42
C GLN A 247 7.84 -5.11 10.29
N GLY A 248 7.63 -4.16 11.20
CA GLY A 248 6.54 -3.18 11.13
C GLY A 248 6.59 -2.36 9.82
N LYS A 249 7.77 -1.86 9.43
CA LYS A 249 7.94 -1.14 8.16
C LYS A 249 7.64 -2.01 6.93
N ARG A 250 8.05 -3.29 6.94
CA ARG A 250 7.77 -4.24 5.85
C ARG A 250 6.28 -4.49 5.72
N ILE A 251 5.57 -4.70 6.82
CA ILE A 251 4.11 -4.87 6.84
C ILE A 251 3.43 -3.59 6.34
N GLY A 252 3.86 -2.42 6.80
CA GLY A 252 3.33 -1.14 6.34
C GLY A 252 3.48 -0.94 4.82
N LYS A 253 4.60 -1.36 4.24
CA LYS A 253 4.80 -1.32 2.78
C LYS A 253 3.77 -2.18 2.04
N VAL A 254 3.56 -3.42 2.49
CA VAL A 254 2.58 -4.34 1.89
C VAL A 254 1.16 -3.79 2.00
N ILE A 255 0.79 -3.20 3.14
CA ILE A 255 -0.53 -2.58 3.34
C ILE A 255 -0.72 -1.40 2.37
N ASN A 256 0.28 -0.52 2.21
CA ASN A 256 0.18 0.59 1.28
C ASN A 256 -0.02 0.13 -0.16
N GLU A 257 0.71 -0.92 -0.59
CA GLU A 257 0.52 -1.51 -1.92
C GLU A 257 -0.89 -2.10 -2.10
N LEU A 258 -1.44 -2.74 -1.07
CA LEU A 258 -2.83 -3.23 -1.09
C LEU A 258 -3.85 -2.10 -1.21
N MET A 259 -3.65 -0.99 -0.48
CA MET A 259 -4.54 0.17 -0.54
C MET A 259 -4.52 0.84 -1.92
N GLU A 260 -3.35 0.96 -2.54
CA GLU A 260 -3.25 1.48 -3.92
C GLU A 260 -3.95 0.55 -4.93
N ASN A 261 -3.79 -0.77 -4.77
CA ASN A 261 -4.51 -1.74 -5.59
C ASN A 261 -6.03 -1.62 -5.44
N GLU A 262 -6.53 -1.45 -4.20
CA GLU A 262 -7.95 -1.25 -3.93
C GLU A 262 -8.49 0.05 -4.55
N LYS A 263 -7.73 1.15 -4.48
CA LYS A 263 -8.07 2.41 -5.17
C LYS A 263 -8.20 2.22 -6.67
N MET A 264 -7.24 1.51 -7.29
CA MET A 264 -7.30 1.18 -8.72
C MET A 264 -8.54 0.33 -9.05
N ILE A 265 -8.84 -0.69 -8.25
CA ILE A 265 -10.06 -1.51 -8.41
C ILE A 265 -11.32 -0.64 -8.38
N ASN A 266 -11.46 0.22 -7.37
CA ASN A 266 -12.63 1.10 -7.24
C ASN A 266 -12.75 2.07 -8.42
N ARG A 267 -11.63 2.63 -8.91
CA ARG A 267 -11.61 3.49 -10.10
C ARG A 267 -12.04 2.73 -11.35
N TYR A 268 -11.55 1.49 -11.54
CA TYR A 268 -11.99 0.62 -12.63
C TYR A 268 -13.50 0.37 -12.57
N GLU A 269 -14.01 -0.04 -11.40
CA GLU A 269 -15.43 -0.37 -11.23
C GLU A 269 -16.33 0.85 -11.45
N THR A 270 -15.88 2.06 -11.07
CA THR A 270 -16.62 3.30 -11.28
C THR A 270 -16.69 3.66 -12.77
N ILE A 271 -15.53 3.84 -13.42
CA ILE A 271 -15.47 4.24 -14.84
C ILE A 271 -16.18 3.22 -15.73
N SER A 272 -16.01 1.92 -15.48
CA SER A 272 -16.69 0.88 -16.25
C SER A 272 -18.21 0.91 -16.09
N SER A 273 -18.73 1.21 -14.89
CA SER A 273 -20.18 1.34 -14.67
C SER A 273 -20.74 2.54 -15.41
N ASP A 274 -20.12 3.70 -15.21
CA ASP A 274 -20.58 4.98 -15.76
C ASP A 274 -20.54 4.95 -17.29
N LEU A 275 -19.48 4.38 -17.87
CA LEU A 275 -19.35 4.23 -19.32
C LEU A 275 -20.41 3.30 -19.90
N LEU A 276 -20.64 2.13 -19.28
CA LEU A 276 -21.66 1.19 -19.76
C LEU A 276 -23.07 1.76 -19.65
N GLU A 277 -23.36 2.49 -18.58
CA GLU A 277 -24.64 3.19 -18.41
C GLU A 277 -24.82 4.28 -19.46
N TRP A 278 -23.79 5.11 -19.68
CA TRP A 278 -23.82 6.14 -20.72
C TRP A 278 -24.03 5.55 -22.12
N ILE A 279 -23.32 4.46 -22.47
CA ILE A 279 -23.48 3.75 -23.75
C ILE A 279 -24.94 3.32 -23.92
N LYS A 280 -25.51 2.68 -22.90
CA LYS A 280 -26.89 2.19 -22.95
C LYS A 280 -27.89 3.32 -23.18
N GLN A 281 -27.79 4.40 -22.40
CA GLN A 281 -28.66 5.57 -22.54
C GLN A 281 -28.51 6.23 -23.92
N LYS A 282 -27.29 6.35 -24.43
CA LYS A 282 -27.03 6.98 -25.72
C LYS A 282 -27.57 6.14 -26.88
N ILE A 283 -27.48 4.81 -26.81
CA ILE A 283 -28.11 3.91 -27.79
C ILE A 283 -29.63 4.13 -27.85
N GLU A 284 -30.31 4.29 -26.71
CA GLU A 284 -31.75 4.58 -26.68
C GLU A 284 -32.09 5.89 -27.42
N ILE A 285 -31.31 6.95 -27.20
CA ILE A 285 -31.47 8.24 -27.89
C ILE A 285 -31.19 8.11 -29.39
N LEU A 286 -30.12 7.42 -29.77
CA LEU A 286 -29.73 7.23 -31.18
C LEU A 286 -30.72 6.34 -31.95
N ASN A 287 -31.42 5.45 -31.27
CA ASN A 287 -32.44 4.59 -31.87
C ASN A 287 -33.79 5.28 -32.07
N ASP A 288 -33.97 6.50 -31.56
CA ASP A 288 -35.15 7.29 -31.88
C ASP A 288 -35.26 7.48 -33.40
N ARG A 289 -36.49 7.43 -33.91
CA ARG A 289 -36.84 7.62 -35.33
C ARG A 289 -37.87 8.73 -35.49
N THR A 290 -38.08 9.56 -34.47
CA THR A 290 -38.90 10.76 -34.59
C THR A 290 -38.08 11.91 -35.19
N PHE A 291 -38.54 12.41 -36.33
CA PHE A 291 -37.90 13.52 -37.05
C PHE A 291 -38.80 14.75 -37.07
N HIS A 292 -38.19 15.93 -37.05
CA HIS A 292 -38.94 17.17 -37.22
C HIS A 292 -39.51 17.27 -38.64
N ASN A 293 -40.78 17.68 -38.76
CA ASN A 293 -41.43 17.84 -40.06
C ASN A 293 -41.12 19.19 -40.72
N SER A 294 -39.84 19.56 -40.77
CA SER A 294 -39.35 20.75 -41.47
C SER A 294 -37.86 20.60 -41.81
N LEU A 295 -37.43 21.18 -42.92
CA LEU A 295 -36.01 21.17 -43.31
C LEU A 295 -35.11 21.73 -42.22
N HIS A 296 -35.51 22.87 -41.64
CA HIS A 296 -34.76 23.51 -40.55
C HIS A 296 -34.65 22.60 -39.31
N GLY A 297 -35.76 21.98 -38.90
CA GLY A 297 -35.75 21.11 -37.72
C GLY A 297 -34.87 19.86 -37.90
N VAL A 298 -34.79 19.29 -39.11
CA VAL A 298 -33.88 18.16 -39.38
C VAL A 298 -32.42 18.62 -39.44
N GLN A 299 -32.15 19.83 -39.94
CA GLN A 299 -30.80 20.43 -39.88
C GLN A 299 -30.33 20.64 -38.44
N GLU A 300 -31.21 21.06 -37.53
CA GLU A 300 -30.91 21.16 -36.10
C GLU A 300 -30.59 19.78 -35.50
N GLN A 301 -31.40 18.75 -35.77
CA GLN A 301 -31.14 17.38 -35.31
C GLN A 301 -29.81 16.84 -35.84
N LEU A 302 -29.41 17.21 -37.06
CA LEU A 302 -28.10 16.86 -37.63
C LEU A 302 -26.96 17.61 -36.92
N ALA A 303 -27.16 18.89 -36.56
CA ALA A 303 -26.19 19.67 -35.80
C ALA A 303 -25.96 19.09 -34.40
N GLU A 304 -27.02 18.69 -33.69
CA GLU A 304 -26.95 17.99 -32.41
C GLU A 304 -26.18 16.67 -32.53
N PHE A 305 -26.48 15.87 -33.56
CA PHE A 305 -25.76 14.63 -33.82
C PHE A 305 -24.27 14.86 -34.06
N ASN A 306 -23.90 15.90 -34.81
CA ASN A 306 -22.51 16.28 -35.01
C ASN A 306 -21.84 16.77 -33.72
N ALA A 307 -22.54 17.53 -32.87
CA ALA A 307 -22.04 17.96 -31.57
C ALA A 307 -21.75 16.74 -30.67
N TYR A 308 -22.64 15.76 -30.64
CA TYR A 308 -22.41 14.48 -29.95
C TYR A 308 -21.10 13.80 -30.43
N ARG A 309 -20.90 13.67 -31.75
CA ARG A 309 -19.72 12.99 -32.32
C ARG A 309 -18.41 13.72 -32.05
N THR A 310 -18.46 15.05 -31.99
CA THR A 310 -17.27 15.90 -31.90
C THR A 310 -16.91 16.33 -30.48
N GLN A 311 -17.87 16.32 -29.55
CA GLN A 311 -17.69 16.84 -28.19
C GLN A 311 -17.98 15.79 -27.12
N GLU A 312 -19.12 15.10 -27.20
CA GLU A 312 -19.53 14.15 -26.15
C GLU A 312 -18.84 12.78 -26.25
N LYS A 313 -18.74 12.22 -27.47
CA LYS A 313 -18.17 10.88 -27.70
C LYS A 313 -16.65 10.80 -27.43
N PRO A 314 -15.81 11.78 -27.84
CA PRO A 314 -14.36 11.69 -27.66
C PRO A 314 -13.89 11.42 -26.22
N PRO A 315 -14.34 12.14 -25.17
CA PRO A 315 -13.90 11.84 -23.81
C PRO A 315 -14.32 10.44 -23.34
N LYS A 316 -15.45 9.92 -23.82
CA LYS A 316 -15.90 8.55 -23.52
C LYS A 316 -15.04 7.48 -24.20
N PHE A 317 -14.49 7.79 -25.36
CA PHE A 317 -13.49 6.93 -26.00
C PHE A 317 -12.17 6.92 -25.23
N GLU A 318 -11.75 8.07 -24.66
CA GLU A 318 -10.59 8.14 -23.77
C GLU A 318 -10.81 7.31 -22.49
N GLU A 319 -11.98 7.41 -21.84
CA GLU A 319 -12.35 6.58 -20.68
C GLU A 319 -12.27 5.07 -20.99
N LYS A 320 -12.72 4.66 -22.19
CA LYS A 320 -12.60 3.27 -22.66
C LYS A 320 -11.12 2.82 -22.72
N GLY A 321 -10.24 3.67 -23.24
CA GLY A 321 -8.79 3.39 -23.27
C GLY A 321 -8.17 3.38 -21.88
N GLU A 322 -8.60 4.29 -20.99
CA GLU A 322 -8.15 4.34 -19.60
C GLU A 322 -8.44 3.03 -18.86
N LEU A 323 -9.62 2.42 -19.08
CA LEU A 323 -9.97 1.13 -18.48
C LEU A 323 -8.98 0.02 -18.86
N GLU A 324 -8.53 -0.04 -20.11
CA GLU A 324 -7.55 -1.03 -20.56
C GLU A 324 -6.19 -0.83 -19.87
N VAL A 325 -5.71 0.41 -19.85
CA VAL A 325 -4.44 0.78 -19.20
C VAL A 325 -4.50 0.49 -17.70
N LEU A 326 -5.59 0.88 -17.05
CA LEU A 326 -5.75 0.72 -15.61
C LEU A 326 -5.85 -0.75 -15.21
N LEU A 327 -6.56 -1.58 -15.98
CA LEU A 327 -6.60 -3.02 -15.75
C LEU A 327 -5.22 -3.66 -15.93
N PHE A 328 -4.48 -3.28 -16.99
CA PHE A 328 -3.14 -3.79 -17.23
C PHE A 328 -2.17 -3.41 -16.11
N THR A 329 -2.17 -2.15 -15.68
CA THR A 329 -1.32 -1.67 -14.58
C THR A 329 -1.67 -2.38 -13.27
N LEU A 330 -2.95 -2.50 -12.94
CA LEU A 330 -3.41 -3.21 -11.74
C LEU A 330 -2.98 -4.69 -11.75
N GLN A 331 -3.23 -5.41 -12.85
CA GLN A 331 -2.83 -6.81 -12.96
C GLN A 331 -1.31 -6.99 -12.90
N SER A 332 -0.55 -6.08 -13.50
CA SER A 332 0.91 -6.09 -13.45
C SER A 332 1.44 -5.85 -12.03
N ALA A 333 0.87 -4.87 -11.32
CA ALA A 333 1.22 -4.58 -9.92
C ALA A 333 0.91 -5.78 -9.01
N MET A 334 -0.26 -6.40 -9.15
CA MET A 334 -0.63 -7.59 -8.38
C MET A 334 0.28 -8.79 -8.67
N ARG A 335 0.65 -9.02 -9.94
CA ARG A 335 1.61 -10.09 -10.30
C ARG A 335 2.99 -9.85 -9.71
N ALA A 336 3.51 -8.63 -9.78
CA ALA A 336 4.79 -8.27 -9.18
C ALA A 336 4.81 -8.56 -7.67
N ASN A 337 3.65 -8.42 -7.02
CA ASN A 337 3.46 -8.70 -5.60
C ASN A 337 3.05 -10.16 -5.29
N ASN A 338 3.13 -11.08 -6.28
CA ASN A 338 2.70 -12.48 -6.17
C ASN A 338 1.24 -12.66 -5.72
N GLN A 339 0.39 -11.68 -6.00
CA GLN A 339 -1.04 -11.72 -5.72
C GLN A 339 -1.79 -12.31 -6.92
N ARG A 340 -2.99 -12.83 -6.66
CA ARG A 340 -3.89 -13.25 -7.73
C ARG A 340 -4.32 -12.01 -8.52
N PRO A 341 -4.15 -11.97 -9.85
CA PRO A 341 -4.54 -10.80 -10.64
C PRO A 341 -6.03 -10.49 -10.50
N PHE A 342 -6.37 -9.21 -10.45
CA PHE A 342 -7.76 -8.76 -10.45
C PHE A 342 -8.46 -9.19 -11.75
N VAL A 343 -9.68 -9.72 -11.59
CA VAL A 343 -10.60 -10.05 -12.69
C VAL A 343 -11.87 -9.24 -12.46
N PRO A 344 -12.24 -8.34 -13.40
CA PRO A 344 -13.50 -7.61 -13.32
C PRO A 344 -14.71 -8.54 -13.23
N ARG A 345 -15.79 -8.04 -12.63
CA ARG A 345 -17.07 -8.77 -12.55
C ARG A 345 -17.64 -9.01 -13.95
N GLU A 346 -18.43 -10.08 -14.11
CA GLU A 346 -19.13 -10.37 -15.37
C GLU A 346 -19.96 -9.16 -15.82
N GLY A 347 -19.95 -8.88 -17.14
CA GLY A 347 -20.59 -7.71 -17.73
C GLY A 347 -19.75 -6.44 -17.69
N LYS A 348 -18.61 -6.44 -16.98
CA LYS A 348 -17.64 -5.33 -16.91
C LYS A 348 -16.25 -5.72 -17.39
N LEU A 349 -16.11 -6.83 -18.11
CA LEU A 349 -14.83 -7.18 -18.71
C LEU A 349 -14.53 -6.19 -19.85
N ILE A 350 -13.25 -6.00 -20.17
CA ILE A 350 -12.85 -5.21 -21.35
C ILE A 350 -13.55 -5.71 -22.63
N GLY A 351 -13.73 -7.03 -22.75
CA GLY A 351 -14.51 -7.62 -23.84
C GLY A 351 -15.99 -7.23 -23.85
N ASP A 352 -16.62 -7.04 -22.68
CA ASP A 352 -18.01 -6.55 -22.58
C ASP A 352 -18.10 -5.09 -23.01
N ILE A 353 -17.17 -4.25 -22.54
CA ILE A 353 -17.10 -2.83 -22.89
C ILE A 353 -16.90 -2.64 -24.39
N ASN A 354 -16.01 -3.43 -25.00
CA ASN A 354 -15.80 -3.41 -26.45
C ASN A 354 -17.08 -3.78 -27.21
N ARG A 355 -17.80 -4.83 -26.80
CA ARG A 355 -19.08 -5.21 -27.42
C ARG A 355 -20.15 -4.12 -27.27
N ALA A 356 -20.24 -3.49 -26.11
CA ALA A 356 -21.17 -2.39 -25.88
C ALA A 356 -20.83 -1.20 -26.80
N TRP A 357 -19.54 -0.88 -26.95
CA TRP A 357 -19.07 0.17 -27.84
C TRP A 357 -19.36 -0.13 -29.33
N ASP A 358 -19.13 -1.36 -29.79
CA ASP A 358 -19.47 -1.78 -31.15
C ASP A 358 -20.98 -1.64 -31.43
N THR A 359 -21.81 -1.88 -30.41
CA THR A 359 -23.27 -1.71 -30.51
C THR A 359 -23.66 -0.24 -30.61
N LEU A 360 -22.97 0.65 -29.87
CA LEU A 360 -23.13 2.10 -29.99
C LEU A 360 -22.78 2.60 -31.39
N GLU A 361 -21.67 2.12 -31.97
CA GLU A 361 -21.23 2.53 -33.30
C GLU A 361 -22.23 2.10 -34.39
N LYS A 362 -22.87 0.94 -34.24
CA LYS A 362 -23.97 0.51 -35.12
C LYS A 362 -25.17 1.45 -35.03
N ALA A 363 -25.62 1.77 -33.82
CA ALA A 363 -26.74 2.71 -33.60
C ALA A 363 -26.43 4.12 -34.15
N GLU A 364 -25.18 4.58 -33.99
CA GLU A 364 -24.70 5.85 -34.56
C GLU A 364 -24.77 5.84 -36.08
N HIS A 365 -24.31 4.76 -36.73
CA HIS A 365 -24.37 4.63 -38.18
C HIS A 365 -25.81 4.64 -38.71
N GLU A 366 -26.71 3.90 -38.06
CA GLU A 366 -28.12 3.85 -38.44
C GLU A 366 -28.81 5.23 -38.27
N ARG A 367 -28.50 5.96 -37.18
CA ARG A 367 -29.02 7.31 -36.97
C ARG A 367 -28.51 8.29 -38.03
N GLU A 368 -27.23 8.20 -38.41
CA GLU A 368 -26.65 9.03 -39.46
C GLU A 368 -27.35 8.81 -40.81
N LEU A 369 -27.60 7.54 -41.18
CA LEU A 369 -28.31 7.20 -42.41
C LEU A 369 -29.74 7.76 -42.39
N ALA A 370 -30.47 7.52 -41.30
CA ALA A 370 -31.87 7.95 -41.20
C ALA A 370 -32.01 9.49 -41.24
N LEU A 371 -31.11 10.23 -40.57
CA LEU A 371 -31.08 11.70 -40.64
C LEU A 371 -30.78 12.21 -42.06
N LYS A 372 -29.87 11.56 -42.80
CA LYS A 372 -29.55 11.94 -44.18
C LYS A 372 -30.71 11.66 -45.14
N GLU A 373 -31.36 10.51 -45.00
CA GLU A 373 -32.53 10.16 -45.81
C GLU A 373 -33.69 11.14 -45.58
N GLU A 374 -33.98 11.47 -44.32
CA GLU A 374 -35.02 12.44 -43.98
C GLU A 374 -34.66 13.86 -44.44
N LEU A 375 -33.39 14.28 -44.33
CA LEU A 375 -32.95 15.57 -44.84
C LEU A 375 -33.20 15.69 -46.35
N ILE A 376 -32.82 14.67 -47.14
CA ILE A 376 -33.06 14.62 -48.58
C ILE A 376 -34.57 14.66 -48.88
N ARG A 377 -35.38 13.97 -48.08
CA ARG A 377 -36.84 13.97 -48.22
C ARG A 377 -37.42 15.37 -48.00
N GLN A 378 -37.01 16.05 -46.92
CA GLN A 378 -37.43 17.42 -46.61
C GLN A 378 -36.98 18.43 -47.67
N GLU A 379 -35.74 18.33 -48.17
CA GLU A 379 -35.26 19.20 -49.26
C GLU A 379 -36.09 19.04 -50.54
N LYS A 380 -36.47 17.80 -50.90
CA LYS A 380 -37.34 17.54 -52.06
C LYS A 380 -38.73 18.13 -51.87
N LEU A 381 -39.30 18.00 -50.66
CA LEU A 381 -40.60 18.59 -50.33
C LEU A 381 -40.55 20.13 -50.42
N GLU A 382 -39.50 20.76 -49.88
CA GLU A 382 -39.29 22.21 -49.95
C GLU A 382 -39.19 22.68 -51.41
N GLN A 383 -38.44 21.96 -52.24
CA GLN A 383 -38.31 22.26 -53.68
C GLN A 383 -39.65 22.12 -54.42
N LEU A 384 -40.42 21.08 -54.13
CA LEU A 384 -41.74 20.88 -54.71
C LEU A 384 -42.73 21.96 -54.26
N ALA A 385 -42.73 22.32 -52.98
CA ALA A 385 -43.53 23.39 -52.42
C ALA A 385 -43.19 24.74 -53.09
N ALA A 386 -41.90 25.06 -53.23
CA ALA A 386 -41.45 26.26 -53.93
C ALA A 386 -41.88 26.26 -55.41
N ARG A 387 -41.78 25.12 -56.10
CA ARG A 387 -42.22 24.95 -57.48
C ARG A 387 -43.74 25.08 -57.63
N PHE A 388 -44.50 24.51 -56.71
CA PHE A 388 -45.95 24.63 -56.65
C PHE A 388 -46.36 26.09 -56.47
N ASN A 389 -45.83 26.76 -55.44
CA ASN A 389 -46.15 28.16 -55.11
C ASN A 389 -45.86 29.08 -56.30
N ARG A 390 -44.69 28.98 -56.93
CA ARG A 390 -44.35 29.78 -58.13
C ARG A 390 -45.32 29.54 -59.28
N LYS A 391 -45.68 28.27 -59.55
CA LYS A 391 -46.62 27.98 -60.63
C LYS A 391 -48.01 28.51 -60.27
N ALA A 392 -48.51 28.25 -59.07
CA ALA A 392 -49.81 28.69 -58.60
C ALA A 392 -49.95 30.22 -58.69
N GLU A 393 -48.98 30.97 -58.18
CA GLU A 393 -48.95 32.44 -58.24
C GLU A 393 -49.07 32.98 -59.68
N MET A 394 -48.34 32.38 -60.64
CA MET A 394 -48.48 32.74 -62.05
C MET A 394 -49.89 32.46 -62.60
N ARG A 395 -50.55 31.38 -62.16
CA ARG A 395 -51.90 31.02 -62.62
C ARG A 395 -52.94 31.94 -61.99
N GLU A 396 -52.80 32.24 -60.70
CA GLU A 396 -53.66 33.21 -59.99
C GLU A 396 -53.58 34.60 -60.62
N THR A 397 -52.37 35.04 -61.00
CA THR A 397 -52.17 36.32 -61.70
C THR A 397 -52.89 36.33 -63.06
N TRP A 398 -52.68 35.30 -63.89
CA TRP A 398 -53.35 35.18 -65.18
C TRP A 398 -54.88 35.07 -65.06
N LEU A 399 -55.38 34.33 -64.07
CA LEU A 399 -56.82 34.22 -63.78
C LEU A 399 -57.40 35.58 -63.40
N THR A 400 -56.72 36.34 -62.55
CA THR A 400 -57.14 37.68 -62.14
C THR A 400 -57.21 38.64 -63.33
N GLU A 401 -56.21 38.61 -64.21
CA GLU A 401 -56.19 39.44 -65.42
C GLU A 401 -57.31 39.06 -66.39
N ASN A 402 -57.52 37.77 -66.65
CA ASN A 402 -58.57 37.28 -67.55
C ASN A 402 -59.97 37.53 -67.00
N GLN A 403 -60.18 37.33 -65.70
CA GLN A 403 -61.46 37.66 -65.05
C GLN A 403 -61.80 39.14 -65.24
N ARG A 404 -60.80 40.03 -65.15
CA ARG A 404 -60.98 41.46 -65.42
C ARG A 404 -61.36 41.75 -66.88
N LEU A 405 -60.81 41.00 -67.84
CA LEU A 405 -61.14 41.16 -69.26
C LEU A 405 -62.56 40.69 -69.59
N VAL A 406 -62.99 39.55 -69.03
CA VAL A 406 -64.32 38.97 -69.25
C VAL A 406 -65.42 39.76 -68.55
N SER A 407 -65.12 40.41 -67.41
CA SER A 407 -66.10 41.22 -66.66
C SER A 407 -66.44 42.57 -67.30
N GLN A 408 -65.85 42.90 -68.46
CA GLN A 408 -66.13 44.16 -69.17
C GLN A 408 -67.30 44.00 -70.14
N ASP A 409 -68.43 44.65 -69.83
CA ASP A 409 -69.63 44.69 -70.68
C ASP A 409 -69.45 45.64 -71.89
N ASN A 410 -68.57 45.28 -72.82
CA ASN A 410 -68.32 46.05 -74.05
C ASN A 410 -68.76 45.28 -75.30
N PHE A 411 -70.07 45.30 -75.57
CA PHE A 411 -70.70 44.54 -76.64
C PHE A 411 -70.71 45.25 -78.01
N GLY A 412 -70.29 46.51 -78.09
CA GLY A 412 -70.37 47.33 -79.31
C GLY A 412 -71.76 47.96 -79.53
N SER A 413 -71.82 49.02 -80.34
CA SER A 413 -73.04 49.79 -80.64
C SER A 413 -73.44 49.77 -82.12
N ASP A 414 -72.63 49.14 -82.97
CA ASP A 414 -72.86 48.96 -84.40
C ASP A 414 -72.36 47.58 -84.86
N LEU A 415 -72.73 47.15 -86.07
CA LEU A 415 -72.40 45.80 -86.57
C LEU A 415 -70.89 45.54 -86.56
N ALA A 416 -70.07 46.52 -86.93
CA ALA A 416 -68.62 46.39 -86.99
C ALA A 416 -67.98 46.23 -85.59
N SER A 417 -68.46 46.97 -84.59
CA SER A 417 -67.98 46.87 -83.20
C SER A 417 -68.44 45.58 -82.52
N VAL A 418 -69.64 45.08 -82.82
CA VAL A 418 -70.12 43.76 -82.36
C VAL A 418 -69.31 42.62 -82.97
N GLU A 419 -69.00 42.67 -84.27
CA GLU A 419 -68.12 41.68 -84.92
C GLU A 419 -66.70 41.69 -84.32
N ALA A 420 -66.16 42.87 -84.00
CA ALA A 420 -64.87 43.00 -83.33
C ALA A 420 -64.89 42.47 -81.89
N ALA A 421 -65.97 42.72 -81.13
CA ALA A 421 -66.15 42.17 -79.78
C ALA A 421 -66.27 40.64 -79.80
N THR A 422 -66.97 40.08 -80.80
CA THR A 422 -67.10 38.64 -81.01
C THR A 422 -65.74 37.99 -81.30
N LYS A 423 -64.94 38.54 -82.22
CA LYS A 423 -63.58 38.05 -82.48
C LYS A 423 -62.67 38.15 -81.26
N LYS A 424 -62.81 39.21 -80.46
CA LYS A 424 -62.07 39.37 -79.20
C LYS A 424 -62.47 38.28 -78.20
N HIS A 425 -63.77 37.96 -78.11
CA HIS A 425 -64.27 36.88 -77.25
C HIS A 425 -63.74 35.51 -77.70
N GLU A 426 -63.79 35.19 -78.99
CA GLU A 426 -63.23 33.95 -79.55
C GLU A 426 -61.73 33.81 -79.27
N ALA A 427 -60.97 34.92 -79.33
CA ALA A 427 -59.55 34.93 -79.00
C ALA A 427 -59.29 34.65 -77.51
N ILE A 428 -60.11 35.20 -76.61
CA ILE A 428 -60.03 34.95 -75.16
C ILE A 428 -60.39 33.48 -74.86
N GLU A 429 -61.46 32.96 -75.46
CA GLU A 429 -61.88 31.58 -75.31
C GLU A 429 -60.78 30.60 -75.75
N THR A 430 -60.15 30.87 -76.90
CA THR A 430 -59.02 30.07 -77.40
C THR A 430 -57.82 30.10 -76.45
N ASP A 431 -57.49 31.27 -75.88
CA ASP A 431 -56.41 31.40 -74.88
C ASP A 431 -56.73 30.63 -73.60
N ILE A 432 -57.97 30.69 -73.11
CA ILE A 432 -58.43 29.95 -71.93
C ILE A 432 -58.30 28.44 -72.15
N PHE A 433 -58.77 27.92 -73.29
CA PHE A 433 -58.63 26.49 -73.61
C PHE A 433 -57.17 26.07 -73.71
N ALA A 434 -56.30 26.88 -74.32
CA ALA A 434 -54.86 26.59 -74.38
C ALA A 434 -54.19 26.64 -73.00
N TYR A 435 -54.77 27.34 -72.02
CA TYR A 435 -54.22 27.48 -70.68
C TYR A 435 -54.51 26.28 -69.76
N GLU A 436 -55.45 25.39 -70.11
CA GLU A 436 -55.82 24.22 -69.31
C GLU A 436 -54.60 23.34 -68.95
N GLU A 437 -53.73 23.05 -69.92
CA GLU A 437 -52.52 22.25 -69.72
C GLU A 437 -51.60 22.85 -68.64
N ARG A 438 -51.56 24.18 -68.54
CA ARG A 438 -50.75 24.89 -67.55
C ARG A 438 -51.32 24.78 -66.14
N VAL A 439 -52.63 24.59 -66.00
CA VAL A 439 -53.30 24.32 -64.71
C VAL A 439 -53.13 22.86 -64.32
N GLN A 440 -53.26 21.92 -65.27
CA GLN A 440 -52.98 20.50 -65.04
C GLN A 440 -51.52 20.29 -64.56
N ALA A 441 -50.57 21.07 -65.09
CA ALA A 441 -49.19 21.04 -64.64
C ALA A 441 -48.95 21.53 -63.18
N VAL A 442 -49.91 22.25 -62.57
CA VAL A 442 -49.91 22.60 -61.14
C VAL A 442 -50.41 21.42 -60.31
N VAL A 443 -51.54 20.82 -60.74
CA VAL A 443 -52.13 19.63 -60.11
C VAL A 443 -51.13 18.47 -60.08
N ALA A 444 -50.38 18.26 -61.16
CA ALA A 444 -49.33 17.25 -61.22
C ALA A 444 -48.22 17.47 -60.17
N VAL A 445 -47.82 18.72 -59.90
CA VAL A 445 -46.81 19.03 -58.87
C VAL A 445 -47.36 18.79 -57.46
N ALA A 446 -48.63 19.14 -57.20
CA ALA A 446 -49.28 18.81 -55.94
C ALA A 446 -49.36 17.28 -55.74
N GLY A 447 -49.71 16.52 -56.78
CA GLY A 447 -49.73 15.06 -56.75
C GLY A 447 -48.37 14.42 -56.43
N MET A 448 -47.27 14.98 -56.94
CA MET A 448 -45.91 14.52 -56.60
C MET A 448 -45.57 14.72 -55.12
N SER A 449 -46.10 15.75 -54.46
CA SER A 449 -45.87 15.98 -53.03
C SER A 449 -46.52 14.90 -52.16
N PHE A 450 -47.67 14.37 -52.56
CA PHE A 450 -48.36 13.28 -51.84
C PHE A 450 -47.67 11.92 -51.99
N ALA A 451 -46.81 11.75 -52.99
CA ALA A 451 -46.06 10.50 -53.20
C ALA A 451 -44.74 10.44 -52.41
N ILE A 452 -44.32 11.55 -51.79
CA ILE A 452 -43.08 11.68 -51.00
C ILE A 452 -43.35 11.62 -49.48
N ASN A 453 -44.59 11.89 -49.08
CA ASN A 453 -45.11 11.59 -47.74
C ASN A 453 -45.66 10.16 -47.71
#